data_AF-A0A1K1N3E1-F1
#
_entry.id   AF-A0A1K1N3E1-F1
#
_cell.length_a   1.000
_cell.length_b   1.000
_cell.length_c   1.000
_cell.angle_alpha   90.00
_cell.angle_beta   90.00
_cell.angle_gamma   90.00
#
_symmetry.space_group_name_H-M   'P 1'
#
loop_
_entity.id
_entity.type
_entity.pdbx_description
1 polymer ?
#
loop_
_entity_poly.entity_id
_entity_poly.type
_entity_poly.pdbx_seq_one_letter_code
_entity_poly.pdbx_strand_id
1 'polypeptide(L)'
;MQHLEAVRNILTDVLNLGDRGGTLTENSILLGSLPELDSMAVVNVITAIEEHFDISVDDDEISASTFETLGSLARFIKQKLGE
;
A
#
# COMPACT_ATOMS: atom_id res chain seq x y z
N MET A 1 5.34 9.50 -9.42
CA MET A 1 4.27 8.66 -10.04
C MET A 1 4.65 7.17 -10.06
N GLN A 2 5.94 6.82 -10.19
CA GLN A 2 6.41 5.42 -10.19
C GLN A 2 5.98 4.61 -8.94
N HIS A 3 6.09 5.18 -7.73
CA HIS A 3 5.75 4.44 -6.50
C HIS A 3 4.27 4.06 -6.40
N LEU A 4 3.36 4.87 -6.95
CA LEU A 4 1.93 4.57 -6.86
C LEU A 4 1.56 3.32 -7.66
N GLU A 5 2.10 3.19 -8.87
CA GLU A 5 1.89 2.01 -9.71
C GLU A 5 2.52 0.76 -9.09
N ALA A 6 3.71 0.88 -8.49
CA ALA A 6 4.35 -0.22 -7.78
C ALA A 6 3.53 -0.67 -6.56
N VAL A 7 3.10 0.25 -5.70
CA VAL A 7 2.26 -0.03 -4.53
C VAL A 7 0.94 -0.66 -4.94
N ARG A 8 0.32 -0.15 -6.00
CA ARG A 8 -0.89 -0.72 -6.58
C ARG A 8 -0.69 -2.16 -7.02
N ASN A 9 0.40 -2.45 -7.73
CA ASN A 9 0.70 -3.80 -8.18
C ASN A 9 0.91 -4.74 -7.00
N ILE A 10 1.64 -4.31 -5.97
CA ILE A 10 1.85 -5.07 -4.73
C ILE A 10 0.51 -5.36 -4.04
N LEU A 11 -0.34 -4.35 -3.85
CA LEU A 11 -1.69 -4.54 -3.29
C LEU A 11 -2.52 -5.50 -4.12
N THR A 12 -2.46 -5.38 -5.45
CA THR A 12 -3.21 -6.23 -6.37
C THR A 12 -2.78 -7.69 -6.27
N ASP A 13 -1.48 -7.93 -6.13
CA ASP A 13 -0.89 -9.26 -5.98
C ASP A 13 -1.20 -9.86 -4.61
N VAL A 14 -0.89 -9.13 -3.53
CA VAL A 14 -1.07 -9.59 -2.14
C VAL A 14 -2.55 -9.81 -1.79
N LEU A 15 -3.43 -8.92 -2.23
CA LEU A 15 -4.88 -9.01 -1.97
C LEU A 15 -5.63 -9.76 -3.08
N ASN A 16 -4.94 -10.19 -4.13
CA ASN A 16 -5.50 -10.91 -5.27
C ASN A 16 -6.70 -10.18 -5.92
N LEU A 17 -6.60 -8.85 -6.07
CA LEU A 17 -7.68 -7.99 -6.58
C LEU A 17 -7.91 -8.13 -8.09
N GLY A 18 -6.95 -8.72 -8.81
CA GLY A 18 -6.96 -8.83 -10.26
C GLY A 18 -7.15 -7.48 -10.95
N ASP A 19 -8.07 -7.43 -11.92
CA ASP A 19 -8.32 -6.24 -12.74
C ASP A 19 -8.79 -5.02 -11.91
N ARG A 20 -9.44 -5.26 -10.76
CA ARG A 20 -9.94 -4.19 -9.87
C ARG A 20 -8.79 -3.36 -9.32
N GLY A 21 -7.68 -4.01 -8.97
CA GLY A 21 -6.46 -3.34 -8.52
C GLY A 21 -5.93 -2.38 -9.57
N GLY A 22 -5.99 -2.78 -10.84
CA GLY A 22 -5.69 -2.01 -12.05
C GLY A 22 -6.62 -0.83 -12.33
N THR A 23 -7.59 -0.53 -11.47
CA THR A 23 -8.43 0.70 -11.52
C THR A 23 -8.22 1.64 -10.33
N LEU A 24 -7.47 1.22 -9.30
CA LEU A 24 -7.17 2.06 -8.14
C LEU A 24 -6.35 3.30 -8.53
N THR A 25 -6.72 4.45 -7.99
CA THR A 25 -6.02 5.74 -8.19
C THR A 25 -5.56 6.30 -6.84
N GLU A 26 -4.78 7.38 -6.84
CA GLU A 26 -4.30 8.02 -5.61
C GLU A 26 -5.41 8.39 -4.63
N ASN A 27 -6.58 8.78 -5.14
CA ASN A 27 -7.75 9.16 -4.35
C ASN A 27 -8.63 7.96 -3.97
N SER A 28 -8.26 6.75 -4.39
CA SER A 28 -9.02 5.55 -4.11
C SER A 28 -8.76 5.09 -2.69
N ILE A 29 -9.84 4.94 -1.93
CA ILE A 29 -9.82 4.45 -0.56
C ILE A 29 -9.44 2.96 -0.59
N LEU A 30 -8.49 2.55 0.23
CA LEU A 30 -8.10 1.14 0.39
C LEU A 30 -8.80 0.58 1.63
N LEU A 31 -8.53 1.19 2.79
CA LEU A 31 -9.08 0.75 4.07
C LEU A 31 -10.59 1.02 4.14
N GLY A 32 -11.38 -0.05 4.28
CA GLY A 32 -12.84 0.00 4.27
C GLY A 32 -13.49 -0.12 2.88
N SER A 33 -12.77 0.15 1.78
CA SER A 33 -13.27 -0.14 0.42
C SER A 33 -12.89 -1.54 -0.05
N LEU A 34 -11.77 -2.08 0.44
CA LEU A 34 -11.30 -3.43 0.14
C LEU A 34 -11.60 -4.32 1.34
N PRO A 35 -12.60 -5.22 1.27
CA PRO A 35 -12.85 -6.18 2.35
C PRO A 35 -11.68 -7.16 2.55
N GLU A 36 -10.80 -7.30 1.56
CA GLU A 36 -9.61 -8.15 1.62
C GLU A 36 -8.47 -7.54 2.46
N LEU A 37 -8.46 -6.22 2.64
CA LEU A 37 -7.46 -5.52 3.45
C LEU A 37 -7.80 -5.65 4.95
N ASP A 38 -7.60 -6.87 5.47
CA ASP A 38 -7.75 -7.20 6.89
C ASP A 38 -6.44 -6.97 7.68
N SER A 39 -6.48 -7.09 9.01
CA SER A 39 -5.32 -6.89 9.90
C SER A 39 -4.11 -7.75 9.52
N MET A 40 -4.33 -8.97 9.01
CA MET A 40 -3.25 -9.85 8.53
C MET A 40 -2.73 -9.45 7.14
N ALA A 41 -3.61 -8.92 6.29
CA ALA A 41 -3.24 -8.52 4.94
C ALA A 41 -2.38 -7.25 4.94
N VAL A 42 -2.63 -6.33 5.88
CA VAL A 42 -1.79 -5.13 6.09
C VAL A 42 -0.34 -5.53 6.33
N VAL A 43 -0.09 -6.49 7.22
CA VAL A 43 1.27 -6.98 7.51
C VAL A 43 1.94 -7.53 6.24
N ASN A 44 1.24 -8.36 5.47
CA ASN A 44 1.77 -8.91 4.22
C ASN A 44 2.08 -7.83 3.17
N VAL A 45 1.20 -6.83 3.03
CA VAL A 45 1.41 -5.70 2.11
C VAL A 45 2.65 -4.91 2.52
N ILE A 46 2.84 -4.71 3.82
CA ILE A 46 4.00 -3.97 4.34
C ILE A 46 5.28 -4.73 4.08
N THR A 47 5.33 -6.01 4.41
CA THR A 47 6.49 -6.86 4.12
C THR A 47 6.83 -6.83 2.62
N ALA A 48 5.83 -6.94 1.74
CA ALA A 48 6.07 -6.87 0.30
C ALA A 48 6.57 -5.48 -0.15
N ILE A 49 6.12 -4.40 0.47
CA ILE A 49 6.60 -3.03 0.22
C ILE A 49 8.04 -2.87 0.71
N GLU A 50 8.35 -3.33 1.92
CA GLU A 50 9.70 -3.31 2.48
C GLU A 50 10.69 -4.04 1.57
N GLU A 51 10.34 -5.25 1.11
CA GLU A 51 11.17 -6.03 0.18
C GLU A 51 11.28 -5.38 -1.20
N HIS A 52 10.22 -4.75 -1.71
CA HIS A 52 10.23 -4.14 -3.04
C HIS A 52 11.01 -2.84 -3.11
N PHE A 53 10.90 -2.01 -2.07
CA PHE A 53 11.53 -0.69 -2.02
C PHE A 53 12.84 -0.67 -1.20
N ASP A 54 13.23 -1.81 -0.61
CA ASP A 54 14.38 -1.94 0.29
C ASP A 54 14.30 -0.93 1.45
N ILE A 55 13.10 -0.76 2.00
CA ILE A 55 12.82 0.14 3.14
C ILE A 55 12.44 -0.67 4.37
N SER A 56 12.52 -0.05 5.55
CA SER A 56 11.98 -0.64 6.78
C SER A 56 10.91 0.27 7.36
N VAL A 57 9.74 -0.30 7.65
CA VAL A 57 8.55 0.37 8.17
C VAL A 57 8.34 -0.07 9.61
N ASP A 58 8.38 0.87 10.55
CA ASP A 58 8.20 0.55 11.98
C ASP A 58 6.71 0.39 12.31
N ASP A 59 6.37 -0.48 13.28
CA ASP A 59 4.97 -0.77 13.63
C ASP A 59 4.21 0.47 14.10
N ASP A 60 4.92 1.41 14.73
CA ASP A 60 4.37 2.70 15.18
C ASP A 60 3.98 3.61 13.99
N GLU A 61 4.61 3.43 12.82
CA GLU A 61 4.27 4.15 11.58
C GLU A 61 3.09 3.51 10.83
N ILE A 62 2.75 2.26 11.17
CA ILE A 62 1.66 1.50 10.57
C ILE A 62 0.35 1.93 11.21
N SER A 63 -0.30 2.90 10.58
CA SER A 63 -1.61 3.40 11.00
C SER A 63 -2.65 3.27 9.91
N ALA A 64 -3.92 3.20 10.32
CA ALA A 64 -5.05 3.19 9.38
C ALA A 64 -5.03 4.38 8.41
N SER A 65 -4.49 5.53 8.84
CA SER A 65 -4.32 6.72 8.01
C SER A 65 -3.30 6.53 6.86
N THR A 66 -2.25 5.73 7.07
CA THR A 66 -1.25 5.40 6.04
C THR A 66 -1.87 4.53 4.95
N PHE A 67 -2.77 3.62 5.34
CA PHE A 67 -3.51 2.72 4.46
C PHE A 67 -4.87 3.27 4.01
N GLU A 68 -5.21 4.51 4.35
CA GLU A 68 -6.52 5.07 4.03
C GLU A 68 -6.74 5.14 2.52
N THR A 69 -5.74 5.62 1.78
CA THR A 69 -5.77 5.72 0.32
C THR A 69 -4.46 5.26 -0.29
N LEU A 70 -4.51 4.90 -1.57
CA LEU A 70 -3.30 4.55 -2.33
C LEU A 70 -2.30 5.72 -2.38
N GLY A 71 -2.80 6.96 -2.43
CA GLY A 71 -1.98 8.17 -2.40
C GLY A 71 -1.27 8.36 -1.07
N SER A 72 -1.94 8.11 0.06
CA SER A 72 -1.33 8.15 1.39
C SER A 72 -0.17 7.16 1.51
N LEU A 73 -0.37 5.92 1.07
CA LEU A 73 0.65 4.87 1.13
C LEU A 73 1.84 5.18 0.21
N ALA A 74 1.58 5.63 -1.02
CA ALA A 74 2.63 6.03 -1.95
C ALA A 74 3.44 7.24 -1.42
N ARG A 75 2.77 8.20 -0.77
CA ARG A 75 3.43 9.34 -0.12
C ARG A 75 4.28 8.91 1.07
N PHE A 76 3.80 7.97 1.87
CA PHE A 76 4.54 7.42 3.00
C PHE A 76 5.85 6.77 2.53
N ILE A 77 5.79 5.91 1.50
CA ILE A 77 6.99 5.28 0.92
C ILE A 77 7.94 6.34 0.37
N LYS A 78 7.41 7.35 -0.34
CA LYS A 78 8.22 8.46 -0.84
C LYS A 78 8.97 9.19 0.28
N GLN A 79 8.32 9.42 1.42
CA GLN A 79 8.97 10.00 2.59
C GLN A 79 10.06 9.11 3.17
N LYS A 80 9.85 7.78 3.21
CA LYS A 80 10.84 6.80 3.68
C LYS A 80 12.07 6.73 2.76
N LEU A 81 11.87 6.86 1.46
CA LEU A 81 12.94 6.91 0.45
C LEU A 81 13.69 8.25 0.45
N GLY A 82 13.17 9.28 1.12
CA GLY A 82 13.82 10.60 1.21
C GLY A 82 13.65 11.47 -0.04
N GLU A 83 12.64 11.22 -0.88
CA GLU A 83 12.34 11.96 -2.13
C GLU A 83 11.19 12.98 -2.01
#